data_AF-A0A918I783-F1
#
_entry.id   AF-A0A918I783-F1
#
_cell.length_a   1.000
_cell.length_b   1.000
_cell.length_c   1.000
_cell.angle_alpha   90.00
_cell.angle_beta   90.00
_cell.angle_gamma   90.00
#
_symmetry.space_group_name_H-M   'P 1'
#
loop_
_entity.id
_entity.type
_entity.pdbx_description
1 polymer ?
#
loop_
_entity_poly.entity_id
_entity_poly.type
_entity_poly.pdbx_seq_one_letter_code
_entity_poly.pdbx_strand_id
1 'polypeptide(L)'
;MRKKWPWVLLGATAVLLVPWMVVLAVTLPGSTEVDHWPLAWVGLDVLMATGCAATALLGLRGDARARLTASATASMAVLDAWFDITTAGAGAPLTEALLCALAEAGLAGACVYLAVGGCPDRCRTR
;
A
#
# COMPACT_ATOMS: atom_id res chain seq x y z
N MET A 1 -22.84 21.74 -12.10
CA MET A 1 -23.32 20.78 -11.09
C MET A 1 -22.22 19.74 -10.85
N ARG A 2 -21.55 19.74 -9.68
CA ARG A 2 -20.53 18.73 -9.37
C ARG A 2 -21.22 17.38 -9.18
N LYS A 3 -20.93 16.40 -10.03
CA LYS A 3 -21.53 15.06 -9.96
C LYS A 3 -21.13 14.42 -8.62
N LYS A 4 -22.09 14.27 -7.70
CA LYS A 4 -21.88 13.64 -6.37
C LYS A 4 -21.85 12.11 -6.42
N TRP A 5 -22.24 11.53 -7.55
CA TRP A 5 -22.35 10.08 -7.75
C TRP A 5 -21.08 9.26 -7.42
N PRO A 6 -19.84 9.67 -7.72
CA PRO A 6 -18.66 8.89 -7.33
C PRO A 6 -18.53 8.71 -5.80
N TRP A 7 -18.90 9.72 -5.02
CA TRP A 7 -18.87 9.63 -3.55
C TRP A 7 -19.93 8.66 -3.02
N VAL A 8 -21.12 8.69 -3.64
CA VAL A 8 -22.21 7.76 -3.31
C VAL A 8 -21.81 6.32 -3.65
N LEU A 9 -21.18 6.10 -4.80
CA LEU A 9 -20.65 4.79 -5.19
C LEU A 9 -19.60 4.28 -4.21
N LEU A 10 -18.61 5.10 -3.84
CA LEU A 10 -17.58 4.71 -2.87
C LEU A 10 -18.20 4.34 -1.51
N GLY A 11 -19.18 5.10 -1.04
CA GLY A 11 -19.91 4.80 0.20
C GLY A 11 -20.70 3.48 0.10
N ALA A 12 -21.40 3.25 -1.02
CA ALA A 12 -22.14 2.01 -1.23
C ALA A 12 -21.21 0.79 -1.29
N THR A 13 -20.08 0.89 -2.00
CA THR A 13 -19.07 -0.18 -2.05
C THR A 13 -18.51 -0.48 -0.66
N ALA A 14 -18.21 0.53 0.15
CA ALA A 14 -17.72 0.34 1.52
C ALA A 14 -18.72 -0.46 2.37
N VAL A 15 -20.01 -0.17 2.27
CA VAL A 15 -21.07 -0.90 2.98
C VAL A 15 -21.20 -2.33 2.47
N LEU A 16 -21.13 -2.54 1.15
CA LEU A 16 -21.24 -3.87 0.52
C LEU A 16 -20.04 -4.78 0.82
N LEU A 17 -18.85 -4.21 1.06
CA LEU A 17 -17.67 -4.97 1.45
C LEU A 17 -17.82 -5.61 2.83
N VAL A 18 -18.57 -5.02 3.76
CA VAL A 18 -18.76 -5.57 5.12
C VAL A 18 -19.37 -6.97 5.12
N PRO A 19 -20.56 -7.23 4.53
CA PRO A 19 -21.11 -8.57 4.47
C PRO A 19 -20.24 -9.53 3.66
N TRP A 20 -19.56 -9.04 2.62
CA TRP A 20 -18.63 -9.88 1.84
C TRP A 20 -17.45 -10.38 2.68
N MET A 21 -16.87 -9.53 3.53
CA MET A 21 -15.80 -9.93 4.46
C MET A 21 -16.28 -11.03 5.42
N VAL A 22 -17.53 -10.96 5.90
CA VAL A 22 -18.13 -12.01 6.75
C VAL A 22 -18.26 -13.32 5.99
N VAL A 23 -18.73 -13.27 4.73
CA VAL A 23 -18.82 -14.46 3.88
C VAL A 23 -17.44 -15.09 3.68
N LEU A 24 -16.40 -14.28 3.38
CA LEU A 24 -15.03 -14.79 3.24
C LEU A 24 -14.54 -15.46 4.54
N ALA A 25 -14.77 -14.85 5.70
CA ALA A 25 -14.32 -15.40 6.97
C ALA A 25 -14.93 -16.77 7.32
N VAL A 26 -16.15 -17.06 6.85
CA VAL A 26 -16.83 -18.34 7.14
C VAL A 26 -16.66 -19.39 6.04
N THR A 27 -16.32 -18.98 4.81
CA THR A 27 -16.22 -19.88 3.66
C THR A 27 -14.80 -20.26 3.28
N LEU A 28 -13.79 -19.47 3.67
CA LEU A 28 -12.40 -19.78 3.32
C LEU A 28 -11.87 -21.00 4.11
N PRO A 29 -11.19 -21.94 3.44
CA PRO A 29 -10.51 -23.05 4.11
C PRO A 29 -9.41 -22.53 5.04
N GLY A 30 -9.25 -23.15 6.22
CA GLY A 30 -8.23 -22.77 7.20
C GLY A 30 -6.79 -22.99 6.74
N SER A 31 -6.57 -23.80 5.69
CA SER A 31 -5.27 -23.97 5.05
C SER A 31 -5.45 -24.04 3.54
N THR A 32 -4.73 -23.18 2.82
CA THR A 32 -4.74 -23.15 1.36
C THR A 32 -3.30 -23.17 0.88
N GLU A 33 -2.97 -24.11 -0.01
CA GLU A 33 -1.65 -24.17 -0.65
C GLU A 33 -1.66 -23.22 -1.85
N VAL A 34 -0.62 -22.38 -1.96
CA VAL A 34 -0.49 -21.38 -3.03
C VAL A 34 0.66 -21.79 -3.94
N ASP A 35 0.34 -22.22 -5.16
CA ASP A 35 1.32 -22.78 -6.11
C ASP A 35 2.49 -21.82 -6.44
N HIS A 36 2.21 -20.52 -6.48
CA HIS A 36 3.17 -19.49 -6.92
C HIS A 36 3.62 -18.58 -5.77
N TRP A 37 3.74 -19.13 -4.56
CA TRP A 37 4.06 -18.38 -3.35
C TRP A 37 5.27 -17.42 -3.48
N PRO A 38 6.45 -17.85 -3.99
CA PRO A 38 7.60 -16.94 -4.12
C PRO A 38 7.37 -15.83 -5.14
N LEU A 39 6.61 -16.11 -6.21
CA LEU A 39 6.32 -15.13 -7.26
C LEU A 39 5.40 -14.02 -6.73
N ALA A 40 4.48 -14.33 -5.82
CA ALA A 40 3.59 -13.35 -5.20
C ALA A 40 4.38 -12.31 -4.39
N TRP A 41 5.33 -12.77 -3.56
CA TRP A 41 6.22 -11.91 -2.77
C TRP A 41 7.14 -11.06 -3.64
N VAL A 42 7.88 -11.69 -4.55
CA VAL A 42 8.76 -10.96 -5.48
C VAL A 42 7.98 -9.96 -6.33
N GLY A 43 6.75 -10.30 -6.72
CA GLY A 43 5.87 -9.40 -7.45
C GLY A 43 5.49 -8.16 -6.64
N LEU A 44 5.15 -8.34 -5.36
CA LEU A 44 4.83 -7.23 -4.45
C LEU A 44 6.05 -6.33 -4.22
N ASP A 45 7.22 -6.90 -3.97
CA ASP A 45 8.49 -6.18 -3.84
C ASP A 45 8.82 -5.36 -5.09
N VAL A 46 8.68 -5.95 -6.27
CA VAL A 46 8.93 -5.27 -7.54
C VAL A 46 7.99 -4.08 -7.72
N LEU A 47 6.71 -4.23 -7.39
CA LEU A 47 5.73 -3.14 -7.45
C LEU A 47 6.08 -2.01 -6.47
N MET A 48 6.45 -2.37 -5.23
CA MET A 48 6.87 -1.41 -4.22
C MET A 48 8.14 -0.68 -4.64
N ALA A 49 9.18 -1.39 -5.08
CA ALA A 49 10.43 -0.82 -5.58
C ALA A 49 10.19 0.11 -6.78
N THR A 50 9.30 -0.27 -7.70
CA THR A 50 8.92 0.57 -8.85
C THR A 50 8.19 1.83 -8.39
N GLY A 51 7.31 1.72 -7.39
CA GLY A 51 6.63 2.87 -6.77
C GLY A 51 7.61 3.85 -6.11
N CYS A 52 8.58 3.34 -5.35
CA CYS A 52 9.67 4.13 -4.77
C CYS A 52 10.50 4.83 -5.84
N ALA A 53 10.93 4.09 -6.87
CA ALA A 53 11.71 4.64 -7.97
C ALA A 53 10.94 5.73 -8.73
N ALA A 54 9.66 5.50 -9.04
CA ALA A 54 8.82 6.49 -9.70
C ALA A 54 8.63 7.75 -8.83
N THR A 55 8.43 7.56 -7.53
CA THR A 55 8.30 8.66 -6.56
C THR A 55 9.57 9.48 -6.46
N ALA A 56 10.73 8.83 -6.37
CA ALA A 56 12.02 9.50 -6.34
C ALA A 56 12.29 10.26 -7.65
N LEU A 57 12.08 9.62 -8.80
CA LEU A 57 12.30 10.24 -10.12
C LEU A 57 11.40 11.46 -10.35
N LEU A 58 10.11 11.37 -10.02
CA LEU A 58 9.17 12.49 -10.15
C LEU A 58 9.45 13.58 -9.12
N GLY A 59 9.80 13.20 -7.89
CA GLY A 59 10.18 14.14 -6.83
C GLY A 59 11.42 14.95 -7.17
N LEU A 60 12.47 14.29 -7.70
CA LEU A 60 13.69 14.96 -8.18
C LEU A 60 13.43 15.88 -9.39
N ARG A 61 12.40 15.60 -10.19
CA ARG A 61 11.96 16.44 -11.31
C ARG A 61 11.02 17.58 -10.89
N GLY A 62 10.60 17.63 -9.61
CA GLY A 62 9.62 18.60 -9.13
C GLY A 62 8.21 18.40 -9.68
N ASP A 63 7.88 17.20 -10.18
CA ASP A 63 6.56 16.92 -10.76
C ASP A 63 5.53 16.66 -9.64
N ALA A 64 4.40 17.35 -9.69
CA ALA A 64 3.28 17.17 -8.77
C ALA A 64 2.73 15.74 -8.74
N ARG A 65 2.94 14.95 -9.81
CA ARG A 65 2.57 13.53 -9.89
C ARG A 65 3.31 12.64 -8.89
N ALA A 66 4.45 13.10 -8.35
CA ALA A 66 5.17 12.39 -7.29
C ALA A 66 4.28 12.06 -6.08
N ARG A 67 3.27 12.91 -5.81
CA ARG A 67 2.30 12.69 -4.72
C ARG A 67 1.42 11.47 -4.97
N LEU A 68 1.03 11.23 -6.22
CA LEU A 68 0.21 10.08 -6.61
C LEU A 68 1.01 8.79 -6.47
N THR A 69 2.24 8.75 -7.00
CA THR A 69 3.10 7.57 -6.88
C THR A 69 3.49 7.31 -5.43
N ALA A 70 3.74 8.37 -4.63
CA ALA A 70 4.00 8.24 -3.20
C ALA A 70 2.80 7.65 -2.45
N SER A 71 1.58 8.12 -2.74
CA SER A 71 0.36 7.57 -2.12
C SER A 71 0.13 6.10 -2.47
N ALA A 72 0.37 5.72 -3.73
CA ALA A 72 0.26 4.32 -4.17
C ALA A 72 1.32 3.43 -3.49
N THR A 73 2.56 3.91 -3.41
CA THR A 73 3.68 3.20 -2.75
C THR A 73 3.40 3.02 -1.26
N ALA A 74 2.83 4.04 -0.60
CA ALA A 74 2.43 3.93 0.80
C ALA A 74 1.34 2.87 1.01
N SER A 75 0.34 2.80 0.12
CA SER A 75 -0.68 1.75 0.19
C SER A 75 -0.08 0.36 -0.02
N MET A 76 0.88 0.20 -0.94
CA MET A 76 1.58 -1.08 -1.16
C MET A 76 2.34 -1.51 0.10
N ALA A 77 3.13 -0.61 0.70
CA ALA A 77 3.91 -0.90 1.91
C ALA A 77 3.03 -1.26 3.13
N VAL A 78 1.82 -0.70 3.24
CA VAL A 78 0.87 -1.10 4.30
C VAL A 78 0.31 -2.51 4.05
N LEU A 79 0.05 -2.87 2.79
CA LEU A 79 -0.41 -4.22 2.44
C LEU A 79 0.69 -5.25 2.66
N ASP A 80 1.93 -4.91 2.32
CA ASP A 80 3.13 -5.71 2.55
C ASP A 80 3.30 -6.06 4.04
N ALA A 81 3.30 -5.03 4.89
CA ALA A 81 3.39 -5.20 6.34
C ALA A 81 2.25 -6.06 6.92
N TRP A 82 1.05 -5.95 6.36
CA TRP A 82 -0.07 -6.81 6.73
C TRP A 82 0.17 -8.26 6.31
N PHE A 83 0.69 -8.51 5.11
CA PHE A 83 1.01 -9.86 4.65
C PHE A 83 2.12 -10.49 5.47
N ASP A 84 3.18 -9.76 5.80
CA ASP A 84 4.26 -10.25 6.64
C ASP A 84 3.74 -10.79 7.98
N ILE A 85 2.90 -10.00 8.66
CA ILE A 85 2.34 -10.39 9.95
C ILE A 85 1.40 -11.59 9.82
N THR A 86 0.55 -11.61 8.78
CA THR A 86 -0.52 -12.62 8.65
C THR A 86 -0.03 -13.95 8.09
N THR A 87 1.14 -13.99 7.46
CA THR A 87 1.71 -15.19 6.82
C THR A 87 2.85 -15.80 7.64
N ALA A 88 3.32 -15.11 8.68
CA ALA A 88 4.34 -15.60 9.58
C ALA A 88 3.88 -16.83 10.38
N GLY A 89 4.76 -17.83 10.45
CA GLY A 89 4.61 -18.94 11.38
C GLY A 89 4.79 -18.50 12.84
N ALA A 90 4.17 -19.21 13.78
CA ALA A 90 4.32 -18.92 15.20
C ALA A 90 5.78 -19.05 15.68
N GLY A 91 6.22 -18.17 16.59
CA GLY A 91 7.56 -18.22 17.20
C GLY A 91 8.56 -17.23 16.59
N ALA A 92 9.80 -17.66 16.38
CA ALA A 92 10.86 -16.83 15.78
C ALA A 92 10.50 -16.20 14.41
N PRO A 93 9.73 -16.86 13.52
CA PRO A 93 9.31 -16.26 12.26
C PRO A 93 8.39 -15.04 12.44
N LEU A 94 7.58 -15.01 13.51
CA LEU A 94 6.71 -13.87 13.82
C LEU A 94 7.52 -12.64 14.27
N THR A 95 8.59 -12.83 15.03
CA THR A 95 9.44 -11.70 15.45
C THR A 95 10.16 -11.06 14.27
N GLU A 96 10.59 -11.86 13.29
CA GLU A 96 11.20 -11.36 12.06
C GLU A 96 10.19 -10.59 11.20
N ALA A 97 9.00 -11.18 10.98
CA ALA A 97 7.92 -10.51 10.26
C ALA A 97 7.48 -9.18 10.90
N LEU A 98 7.44 -9.10 12.24
CA LEU A 98 7.11 -7.85 12.92
C LEU A 98 8.17 -6.76 12.70
N LEU A 99 9.45 -7.13 12.59
CA LEU A 99 10.52 -6.19 12.31
C LEU A 99 10.46 -5.68 10.86
N CYS A 100 10.20 -6.57 9.90
CA CYS A 100 10.00 -6.20 8.49
C CYS A 100 8.76 -5.29 8.34
N ALA A 101 7.62 -5.68 8.90
CA ALA A 101 6.40 -4.88 8.91
C ALA A 101 6.60 -3.48 9.53
N LEU A 102 7.45 -3.35 10.56
CA LEU A 102 7.77 -2.04 11.14
C LEU A 102 8.62 -1.18 10.18
N ALA A 103 9.57 -1.78 9.49
CA ALA A 103 10.38 -1.09 8.49
C ALA A 103 9.51 -0.60 7.31
N GLU A 104 8.62 -1.45 6.82
CA GLU A 104 7.66 -1.13 5.76
C GLU A 104 6.64 -0.07 6.19
N ALA A 105 6.14 -0.15 7.42
CA ALA A 105 5.30 0.92 7.97
C ALA A 105 6.04 2.26 8.03
N GLY A 106 7.35 2.24 8.33
CA GLY A 106 8.22 3.41 8.24
C GLY A 106 8.31 3.98 6.83
N LEU A 107 8.51 3.11 5.83
CA LEU A 107 8.51 3.49 4.41
C LEU A 107 7.16 4.09 3.99
N ALA A 108 6.05 3.48 4.41
CA ALA A 108 4.71 3.99 4.17
C ALA A 108 4.54 5.40 4.77
N GLY A 109 4.98 5.59 6.01
CA GLY A 109 4.97 6.90 6.68
C GLY A 109 5.77 7.95 5.92
N ALA A 110 6.97 7.61 5.44
CA ALA A 110 7.80 8.49 4.63
C ALA A 110 7.10 8.85 3.30
N CYS A 111 6.50 7.88 2.62
CA CYS A 111 5.76 8.10 1.38
C CYS A 111 4.51 8.98 1.60
N VAL A 112 3.76 8.76 2.69
CA VAL A 112 2.63 9.63 3.07
C VAL A 112 3.11 11.05 3.36
N TYR A 113 4.22 11.20 4.08
CA TYR A 113 4.81 12.51 4.34
C TYR A 113 5.16 13.25 3.05
N LEU A 114 5.78 12.57 2.07
CA LEU A 114 6.07 13.14 0.76
C LEU A 114 4.80 13.44 -0.07
N ALA A 115 3.77 12.60 0.04
CA ALA A 115 2.50 12.81 -0.65
C ALA A 115 1.71 14.00 -0.09
N VAL A 116 1.78 14.23 1.22
CA VAL A 116 1.05 15.31 1.91
C VAL A 116 1.84 16.61 1.91
N GLY A 117 3.15 16.55 2.17
CA GLY A 117 4.05 17.69 2.33
C GLY A 117 4.54 18.33 1.04
N GLY A 118 3.73 18.32 -0.02
CA GLY A 118 4.12 18.76 -1.37
C GLY A 118 5.01 20.02 -1.40
N CYS A 119 6.16 19.85 -2.06
CA CYS A 119 7.09 20.83 -2.64
C CYS A 119 7.28 22.15 -1.86
N PRO A 120 8.45 22.39 -1.24
CA PRO A 120 8.87 23.75 -0.92
C PRO A 120 8.88 24.55 -2.21
N ASP A 121 8.10 25.64 -2.28
CA ASP A 121 8.14 26.63 -3.35
C ASP A 121 9.60 27.00 -3.67
N ARG A 122 10.17 26.38 -4.70
CA ARG A 122 11.40 26.86 -5.32
C ARG A 122 11.12 27.10 -6.80
N CYS A 123 11.08 28.39 -7.13
CA CYS A 123 11.02 29.02 -8.44
C CYS A 123 9.64 29.12 -9.13
N ARG A 124 8.85 30.11 -8.68
CA ARG A 124 8.17 31.02 -9.62
C ARG A 124 8.98 32.32 -9.72
N THR A 125 10.17 32.23 -10.30
CA THR A 125 10.91 33.38 -10.86
C THR A 125 11.68 32.90 -12.09
N ARG A 126 11.00 32.89 -13.23
CA ARG A 126 11.52 33.39 -14.50
C ARG A 126 10.35 33.74 -15.41
#